data_AF-M6W185-F1
#
_entry.id   AF-M6W185-F1
#
_cell.length_a   1.000
_cell.length_b   1.000
_cell.length_c   1.000
_cell.angle_alpha   90.00
_cell.angle_beta   90.00
_cell.angle_gamma   90.00
#
_symmetry.space_group_name_H-M   'P 1'
#
loop_
_entity.id
_entity.type
_entity.pdbx_description
1 polymer ?
#
loop_
_entity_poly.entity_id
_entity_poly.type
_entity_poly.pdbx_seq_one_letter_code
_entity_poly.pdbx_strand_id
1 'polypeptide(L)'
;MDVPRKKVLQDAVIQFQLSGIGLPPEIKKRIQEIQVRLSDLGNQFSQNLLDATNSFELVLDRLEDLEGIPESDLNAAKTEDGKYRFTLHMPSYMAYMTHGPNRSIRESLYKAYTTRAPQNGKLIGDMLLLRNELAKLLGYRNYVELSLATKVADSGKTVLKFLRDLAKRAKPIAEREFVDLSNFAKTLGIDSLRAYDTAFVSEKMMKSRFDFDEEETRPYFEKENVVSGTFQFLNKLFGLEFRKTSAPVWEEKVRVYDLYRSGKLLSRLYLDLESRKDKQGGAWMHNWHSRNRIADEEVLPTAFVVCNFPVSTKDSPSLLKHGDVVTFFHEMGHALHHLCTKIEEPPVGGINGVEWDAVEFPSQFLENFATEAGVLKIFGKHHKTGETIPDSMIVKLKETKNFLSAMGIVRQLEFSLFDILIHEKNHTEEDVHSILQDVRKEVAVVIPPEYNRFQNGFSHIFSGGYAAGYYSYKWAEVMSADAFFAFVDKGVFDSELCDAYFTEILEKGGSENAMVLFKRFLGRDPEVGSLLKLYGLKESN
;
A
#
# COMPACT_ATOMS: atom_id res chain seq x y z
N MET A 1 31.94 7.69 18.06
CA MET A 1 30.74 7.93 17.23
C MET A 1 29.64 7.03 17.75
N ASP A 2 28.50 7.61 18.11
CA ASP A 2 27.31 6.87 18.54
C ASP A 2 26.71 6.05 17.38
N VAL A 3 25.68 5.26 17.68
CA VAL A 3 25.04 4.37 16.70
C VAL A 3 24.40 5.15 15.53
N PRO A 4 23.61 6.21 15.74
CA PRO A 4 23.02 6.96 14.63
C PRO A 4 24.05 7.58 13.70
N ARG A 5 25.12 8.20 14.21
CA ARG A 5 26.17 8.78 13.35
C ARG A 5 26.96 7.71 12.59
N LYS A 6 27.16 6.53 13.18
CA LYS A 6 27.73 5.36 12.47
C LYS A 6 26.84 4.97 11.29
N LYS A 7 25.53 4.89 11.50
CA LYS A 7 24.57 4.58 10.44
C LYS A 7 24.55 5.65 9.34
N VAL A 8 24.52 6.94 9.69
CA VAL A 8 24.64 8.03 8.70
C VAL A 8 25.89 7.87 7.85
N LEU A 9 27.05 7.62 8.48
CA LEU A 9 28.30 7.43 7.73
C LEU A 9 28.25 6.18 6.84
N GLN A 10 27.75 5.07 7.35
CA GLN A 10 27.60 3.82 6.58
C GLN A 10 26.69 4.02 5.37
N ASP A 11 25.51 4.60 5.58
CA ASP A 11 24.55 4.89 4.52
C ASP A 11 25.12 5.87 3.51
N ALA A 12 25.77 6.94 3.95
CA ALA A 12 26.42 7.89 3.05
C ALA A 12 27.50 7.21 2.19
N VAL A 13 28.35 6.36 2.79
CA VAL A 13 29.36 5.59 2.05
C VAL A 13 28.72 4.67 1.03
N ILE A 14 27.67 3.94 1.41
CA ILE A 14 26.92 3.07 0.49
C ILE A 14 26.32 3.91 -0.65
N GLN A 15 25.67 5.03 -0.36
CA GLN A 15 25.10 5.92 -1.38
C GLN A 15 26.17 6.48 -2.31
N PHE A 16 27.34 6.87 -1.80
CA PHE A 16 28.48 7.28 -2.63
C PHE A 16 28.98 6.14 -3.52
N GLN A 17 29.09 4.92 -2.99
CA GLN A 17 29.45 3.75 -3.79
C GLN A 17 28.42 3.46 -4.88
N LEU A 18 27.12 3.47 -4.55
CA LEU A 18 26.00 3.27 -5.48
C LEU A 18 25.90 4.38 -6.53
N SER A 19 26.38 5.58 -6.25
CA SER A 19 26.51 6.66 -7.23
C SER A 19 27.66 6.46 -8.22
N GLY A 20 28.58 5.53 -7.94
CA GLY A 20 29.78 5.29 -8.74
C GLY A 20 30.90 6.33 -8.54
N ILE A 21 30.84 7.17 -7.50
CA ILE A 21 31.82 8.27 -7.30
C ILE A 21 33.26 7.78 -7.14
N GLY A 22 33.48 6.54 -6.71
CA GLY A 22 34.81 5.94 -6.57
C GLY A 22 35.38 5.33 -7.85
N LEU A 23 34.59 5.27 -8.93
CA LEU A 23 34.96 4.55 -10.16
C LEU A 23 35.79 5.40 -11.13
N PRO A 24 36.53 4.78 -12.06
CA PRO A 24 37.23 5.46 -13.14
C PRO A 24 36.33 6.40 -13.97
N PRO A 25 36.86 7.51 -14.55
CA PRO A 25 36.09 8.50 -15.29
C PRO A 25 35.21 7.93 -16.41
N GLU A 26 35.70 6.94 -17.14
CA GLU A 26 34.99 6.28 -18.22
C GLU A 26 33.78 5.46 -17.71
N ILE A 27 33.92 4.79 -16.58
CA ILE A 27 32.83 4.04 -15.94
C ILE A 27 31.78 5.02 -15.39
N LYS A 28 32.21 6.12 -14.75
CA LYS A 28 31.31 7.18 -14.29
C LYS A 28 30.48 7.77 -15.42
N LYS A 29 31.13 8.08 -16.55
CA LYS A 29 30.44 8.58 -17.74
C LYS A 29 29.39 7.58 -18.22
N ARG A 30 29.74 6.28 -18.27
CA ARG A 30 28.80 5.24 -18.68
C ARG A 30 27.62 5.10 -17.71
N ILE A 31 27.86 5.14 -16.40
CA ILE A 31 26.80 5.13 -15.37
C ILE A 31 25.86 6.33 -15.56
N GLN A 32 26.40 7.52 -15.79
CA GLN A 32 25.60 8.73 -16.05
C GLN A 32 24.72 8.58 -17.29
N GLU A 33 25.28 8.09 -18.40
CA GLU A 33 24.54 7.81 -19.64
C GLU A 33 23.41 6.80 -19.40
N ILE A 34 23.68 5.73 -18.65
CA ILE A 34 22.68 4.72 -18.29
C ILE A 34 21.56 5.33 -17.44
N GLN A 35 21.90 6.12 -16.42
CA GLN A 35 20.92 6.74 -15.53
C GLN A 35 20.00 7.73 -16.29
N VAL A 36 20.58 8.58 -17.16
CA VAL A 36 19.80 9.47 -18.02
C VAL A 36 18.87 8.65 -18.92
N ARG A 37 19.39 7.60 -19.55
CA ARG A 37 18.59 6.75 -20.43
C ARG A 37 17.47 6.01 -19.68
N LEU A 38 17.73 5.49 -18.48
CA LEU A 38 16.71 4.85 -17.64
C LEU A 38 15.63 5.84 -17.22
N SER A 39 15.99 7.08 -16.90
CA SER A 39 15.03 8.15 -16.61
C SER A 39 14.15 8.45 -17.83
N ASP A 40 14.75 8.60 -19.00
CA ASP A 40 14.02 8.84 -20.25
C ASP A 40 13.07 7.69 -20.60
N LEU A 41 13.52 6.44 -20.45
CA LEU A 41 12.72 5.24 -20.69
C LEU A 41 11.56 5.13 -19.69
N GLY A 42 11.78 5.45 -18.41
CA GLY A 42 10.73 5.47 -17.40
C GLY A 42 9.65 6.52 -17.69
N ASN A 43 10.06 7.72 -18.14
CA ASN A 43 9.14 8.77 -18.58
C ASN A 43 8.36 8.38 -19.84
N GLN A 44 9.01 7.74 -20.81
CA GLN A 44 8.34 7.21 -21.99
C GLN A 44 7.34 6.11 -21.63
N PHE A 45 7.71 5.20 -20.72
CA PHE A 45 6.83 4.13 -20.25
C PHE A 45 5.55 4.67 -19.62
N SER A 46 5.67 5.65 -18.72
CA SER A 46 4.52 6.26 -18.04
C SER A 46 3.66 7.07 -19.00
N GLN A 47 4.27 7.83 -19.93
CA GLN A 47 3.53 8.58 -20.94
C GLN A 47 2.75 7.66 -21.88
N ASN A 48 3.39 6.60 -22.40
CA ASN A 48 2.73 5.59 -23.24
C ASN A 48 1.51 4.96 -22.55
N LEU A 49 1.63 4.68 -21.24
CA LEU A 49 0.54 4.13 -20.44
C LEU A 49 -0.60 5.13 -20.24
N LEU A 50 -0.27 6.40 -19.98
CA LEU A 50 -1.24 7.48 -19.84
C LEU A 50 -2.00 7.70 -21.15
N ASP A 51 -1.28 7.81 -22.27
CA ASP A 51 -1.87 8.00 -23.60
C ASP A 51 -2.80 6.84 -23.98
N ALA A 52 -2.36 5.59 -23.77
CA ALA A 52 -3.19 4.42 -24.03
C ALA A 52 -4.42 4.33 -23.10
N THR A 53 -4.34 4.89 -21.90
CA THR A 53 -5.47 4.96 -20.96
C THR A 53 -6.48 6.02 -21.42
N ASN A 54 -5.99 7.20 -21.80
CA ASN A 54 -6.81 8.32 -22.25
C ASN A 54 -7.46 8.07 -23.62
N SER A 55 -6.81 7.28 -24.50
CA SER A 55 -7.31 7.02 -25.86
C SER A 55 -8.54 6.11 -25.93
N PHE A 56 -8.84 5.39 -24.84
CA PHE A 56 -9.94 4.44 -24.82
C PHE A 56 -11.19 5.07 -24.20
N GLU A 57 -12.28 5.02 -24.96
CA GLU A 57 -13.62 5.34 -24.48
C GLU A 57 -14.60 4.26 -24.95
N LEU A 58 -15.48 3.85 -24.04
CA LEU A 58 -16.63 3.02 -24.34
C LEU A 58 -17.90 3.79 -23.99
N VAL A 59 -18.68 4.15 -25.00
CA VAL A 59 -19.96 4.87 -24.81
C VAL A 59 -21.11 3.89 -24.92
N LEU A 60 -21.94 3.87 -23.88
CA LEU A 60 -23.12 3.01 -23.75
C LEU A 60 -24.39 3.88 -23.72
N ASP A 61 -25.43 3.42 -24.41
CA ASP A 61 -26.73 4.08 -24.52
C ASP A 61 -27.89 3.20 -24.00
N ARG A 62 -27.73 1.87 -23.98
CA ARG A 62 -28.75 0.93 -23.49
C ARG A 62 -28.73 0.85 -21.97
N LEU A 63 -29.89 1.10 -21.36
CA LEU A 63 -30.06 1.05 -19.90
C LEU A 63 -29.79 -0.34 -19.31
N GLU A 64 -30.07 -1.41 -20.05
CA GLU A 64 -29.80 -2.79 -19.65
C GLU A 64 -28.29 -3.04 -19.41
N ASP A 65 -27.41 -2.34 -20.13
CA ASP A 65 -25.96 -2.46 -19.96
C ASP A 65 -25.44 -1.74 -18.69
N LEU A 66 -26.31 -1.04 -17.98
CA LEU A 66 -26.01 -0.19 -16.82
C LEU A 66 -26.66 -0.69 -15.52
N GLU A 67 -27.46 -1.75 -15.60
CA GLU A 67 -28.24 -2.24 -14.46
C GLU A 67 -27.33 -2.67 -13.30
N GLY A 68 -27.58 -2.10 -12.12
CA GLY A 68 -26.84 -2.44 -10.89
C GLY A 68 -25.54 -1.65 -10.67
N ILE A 69 -25.14 -0.78 -11.61
CA ILE A 69 -24.06 0.19 -11.39
C ILE A 69 -24.56 1.27 -10.40
N PRO A 70 -23.78 1.61 -9.35
CA PRO A 70 -24.16 2.65 -8.40
C PRO A 70 -24.46 4.01 -9.07
N GLU A 71 -25.43 4.73 -8.54
CA GLU A 71 -25.87 6.02 -9.10
C GLU A 71 -24.72 7.05 -9.14
N SER A 72 -23.84 7.05 -8.13
CA SER A 72 -22.65 7.90 -8.11
C SER A 72 -21.73 7.66 -9.30
N ASP A 73 -21.53 6.40 -9.69
CA ASP A 73 -20.67 6.02 -10.80
C ASP A 73 -21.35 6.31 -12.15
N LEU A 74 -22.66 6.09 -12.23
CA LEU A 74 -23.46 6.47 -13.41
C LEU A 74 -23.44 7.97 -13.64
N ASN A 75 -23.58 8.78 -12.58
CA ASN A 75 -23.50 10.23 -12.66
C ASN A 75 -22.10 10.69 -13.12
N ALA A 76 -21.03 10.04 -12.63
CA ALA A 76 -19.67 10.32 -13.08
C ALA A 76 -19.41 9.90 -14.54
N ALA A 77 -20.10 8.85 -15.03
CA ALA A 77 -20.00 8.38 -16.40
C ALA A 77 -20.88 9.15 -17.39
N LYS A 78 -21.90 9.88 -16.92
CA LYS A 78 -22.90 10.52 -17.79
C LYS A 78 -22.29 11.61 -18.67
N THR A 79 -22.60 11.57 -19.96
CA THR A 79 -22.17 12.55 -20.97
C THR A 79 -23.23 13.61 -21.22
N GLU A 80 -22.85 14.71 -21.88
CA GLU A 80 -23.76 15.82 -22.19
C GLU A 80 -24.93 15.40 -23.09
N ASP A 81 -24.73 14.42 -23.97
CA ASP A 81 -25.77 13.83 -24.84
C ASP A 81 -26.63 12.77 -24.13
N GLY A 82 -26.49 12.61 -22.81
CA GLY A 82 -27.31 11.72 -21.99
C GLY A 82 -26.92 10.24 -22.03
N LYS A 83 -25.77 9.90 -22.64
CA LYS A 83 -25.19 8.55 -22.65
C LYS A 83 -24.23 8.36 -21.48
N TYR A 84 -23.57 7.20 -21.41
CA TYR A 84 -22.63 6.86 -20.34
C TYR A 84 -21.28 6.43 -20.92
N ARG A 85 -20.21 7.14 -20.55
CA ARG A 85 -18.85 6.91 -21.02
C ARG A 85 -18.02 6.23 -19.93
N PHE A 86 -17.54 5.03 -20.22
CA PHE A 86 -16.56 4.30 -19.42
C PHE A 86 -15.17 4.38 -20.05
N THR A 87 -14.16 4.57 -19.21
CA THR A 87 -12.75 4.75 -19.61
C THR A 87 -11.85 3.74 -18.89
N LEU A 88 -10.54 3.74 -19.20
CA LEU A 88 -9.57 2.88 -18.53
C LEU A 88 -8.96 3.51 -17.27
N HIS A 89 -9.38 4.71 -16.89
CA HIS A 89 -9.04 5.28 -15.58
C HIS A 89 -9.65 4.43 -14.48
N MET A 90 -8.88 4.11 -13.44
CA MET A 90 -9.27 3.08 -12.46
C MET A 90 -10.67 3.24 -11.87
N PRO A 91 -11.12 4.44 -11.44
CA PRO A 91 -12.49 4.61 -10.93
C PRO A 91 -13.56 4.19 -11.95
N SER A 92 -13.42 4.63 -13.20
CA SER A 92 -14.36 4.32 -14.28
C SER A 92 -14.29 2.84 -14.70
N TYR A 93 -13.08 2.29 -14.82
CA TYR A 93 -12.86 0.87 -15.13
C TYR A 93 -13.46 -0.03 -14.05
N MET A 94 -13.17 0.23 -12.77
CA MET A 94 -13.67 -0.58 -11.65
C MET A 94 -15.19 -0.50 -11.50
N ALA A 95 -15.80 0.67 -11.70
CA ALA A 95 -17.26 0.82 -11.65
C ALA A 95 -17.97 -0.20 -12.57
N TYR A 96 -17.52 -0.33 -13.81
CA TYR A 96 -18.11 -1.30 -14.73
C TYR A 96 -17.66 -2.74 -14.45
N MET A 97 -16.38 -2.97 -14.15
CA MET A 97 -15.89 -4.34 -13.91
C MET A 97 -16.50 -5.00 -12.66
N THR A 98 -16.86 -4.20 -11.65
CA THR A 98 -17.47 -4.66 -10.39
C THR A 98 -18.99 -4.77 -10.50
N HIS A 99 -19.66 -3.86 -11.21
CA HIS A 99 -21.12 -3.80 -11.18
C HIS A 99 -21.82 -4.04 -12.53
N GLY A 100 -21.10 -3.81 -13.64
CA GLY A 100 -21.64 -3.89 -14.99
C GLY A 100 -22.17 -5.29 -15.33
N PRO A 101 -23.46 -5.43 -15.70
CA PRO A 101 -24.12 -6.72 -15.85
C PRO A 101 -23.69 -7.46 -17.12
N ASN A 102 -23.35 -6.72 -18.19
CA ASN A 102 -23.02 -7.31 -19.48
C ASN A 102 -21.59 -7.87 -19.52
N ARG A 103 -21.50 -9.20 -19.60
CA ARG A 103 -20.23 -9.94 -19.65
C ARG A 103 -19.34 -9.57 -20.83
N SER A 104 -19.90 -9.37 -22.02
CA SER A 104 -19.13 -9.03 -23.22
C SER A 104 -18.50 -7.64 -23.11
N ILE A 105 -19.18 -6.71 -22.42
CA ILE A 105 -18.62 -5.39 -22.13
C ILE A 105 -17.48 -5.50 -21.10
N ARG A 106 -17.66 -6.29 -20.03
CA ARG A 106 -16.58 -6.56 -19.07
C ARG A 106 -15.35 -7.17 -19.75
N GLU A 107 -15.53 -8.14 -20.66
CA GLU A 107 -14.43 -8.71 -21.44
C GLU A 107 -13.74 -7.66 -22.33
N SER A 108 -14.52 -6.79 -22.99
CA SER A 108 -13.99 -5.73 -23.85
C SER A 108 -13.16 -4.71 -23.06
N LEU A 109 -13.67 -4.25 -21.92
CA LEU A 109 -12.95 -3.35 -21.00
C LEU A 109 -11.69 -4.01 -20.42
N TYR A 110 -11.79 -5.25 -19.97
CA TYR A 110 -10.65 -5.99 -19.44
C TYR A 110 -9.56 -6.19 -20.50
N LYS A 111 -9.94 -6.57 -21.72
CA LYS A 111 -9.01 -6.72 -22.83
C LYS A 111 -8.32 -5.39 -23.11
N ALA A 112 -9.08 -4.32 -23.29
CA ALA A 112 -8.53 -2.99 -23.50
C ALA A 112 -7.55 -2.60 -22.39
N TYR A 113 -7.92 -2.76 -21.13
CA TYR A 113 -7.09 -2.43 -19.96
C TYR A 113 -5.76 -3.22 -19.94
N THR A 114 -5.83 -4.52 -20.19
CA THR A 114 -4.69 -5.45 -20.06
C THR A 114 -3.80 -5.52 -21.29
N THR A 115 -4.18 -4.88 -22.39
CA THR A 115 -3.36 -4.76 -23.62
C THR A 115 -2.86 -3.34 -23.87
N ARG A 116 -3.05 -2.40 -22.93
CA ARG A 116 -2.58 -1.01 -23.07
C ARG A 116 -1.06 -0.94 -23.26
N ALA A 117 -0.65 0.12 -23.95
CA ALA A 117 0.75 0.48 -24.18
C ALA A 117 1.61 -0.69 -24.72
N PRO A 118 1.22 -1.37 -25.82
CA PRO A 118 2.01 -2.47 -26.39
C PRO A 118 3.47 -2.10 -26.68
N GLN A 119 3.74 -0.83 -27.02
CA GLN A 119 5.09 -0.30 -27.24
C GLN A 119 6.01 -0.39 -26.02
N ASN A 120 5.46 -0.49 -24.80
CA ASN A 120 6.25 -0.65 -23.58
C ASN A 120 6.97 -2.00 -23.51
N GLY A 121 6.52 -3.03 -24.24
CA GLY A 121 7.19 -4.33 -24.29
C GLY A 121 8.68 -4.23 -24.67
N LYS A 122 8.99 -3.39 -25.67
CA LYS A 122 10.37 -3.12 -26.08
C LYS A 122 11.15 -2.31 -25.04
N LEU A 123 10.51 -1.30 -24.44
CA LEU A 123 11.15 -0.47 -23.42
C LEU A 123 11.58 -1.32 -22.22
N ILE A 124 10.77 -2.31 -21.83
CA ILE A 124 11.09 -3.22 -20.73
C ILE A 124 12.43 -3.94 -20.99
N GLY A 125 12.64 -4.50 -22.18
CA GLY A 125 13.90 -5.16 -22.52
C GLY A 125 15.12 -4.24 -22.41
N ASP A 126 15.01 -3.03 -22.94
CA ASP A 126 16.06 -1.99 -22.86
C ASP A 126 16.36 -1.62 -21.40
N MET A 127 15.31 -1.44 -20.58
CA MET A 127 15.45 -1.09 -19.17
C MET A 127 16.13 -2.21 -18.37
N LEU A 128 15.76 -3.47 -18.58
CA LEU A 128 16.37 -4.62 -17.89
C LEU A 128 17.85 -4.76 -18.27
N LEU A 129 18.19 -4.56 -19.55
CA LEU A 129 19.57 -4.58 -20.02
C LEU A 129 20.41 -3.50 -19.33
N LEU A 130 19.92 -2.26 -19.33
CA LEU A 130 20.60 -1.11 -18.72
C LEU A 130 20.73 -1.26 -17.19
N ARG A 131 19.69 -1.78 -16.52
CA ARG A 131 19.71 -2.07 -15.08
C ARG A 131 20.76 -3.11 -14.71
N ASN A 132 20.87 -4.18 -15.49
CA ASN A 132 21.88 -5.21 -15.26
C ASN A 132 23.30 -4.70 -15.58
N GLU A 133 23.45 -3.87 -16.63
CA GLU A 133 24.73 -3.22 -16.92
C GLU A 133 25.15 -2.29 -15.76
N LEU A 134 24.24 -1.45 -15.27
CA LEU A 134 24.46 -0.58 -14.11
C LEU A 134 24.93 -1.39 -12.89
N ALA A 135 24.24 -2.49 -12.57
CA ALA A 135 24.60 -3.34 -11.44
C ALA A 135 26.04 -3.87 -11.56
N LYS A 136 26.43 -4.37 -12.75
CA LYS A 136 27.78 -4.87 -13.00
C LYS A 136 28.84 -3.78 -12.88
N LEU A 137 28.58 -2.57 -13.40
CA LEU A 137 29.50 -1.44 -13.28
C LEU A 137 29.71 -1.01 -11.82
N LEU A 138 28.68 -1.17 -10.98
CA LEU A 138 28.73 -0.90 -9.55
C LEU A 138 29.24 -2.08 -8.72
N GLY A 139 29.64 -3.19 -9.34
CA GLY A 139 30.24 -4.35 -8.67
C GLY A 139 29.26 -5.40 -8.16
N TYR A 140 27.98 -5.33 -8.53
CA TYR A 140 26.94 -6.30 -8.17
C TYR A 140 26.73 -7.34 -9.28
N ARG A 141 26.24 -8.55 -8.93
CA ARG A 141 26.05 -9.61 -9.95
C ARG A 141 24.86 -9.33 -10.87
N ASN A 142 23.82 -8.68 -10.34
CA ASN A 142 22.60 -8.34 -11.05
C ASN A 142 21.87 -7.17 -10.35
N TYR A 143 20.77 -6.72 -10.96
CA TYR A 143 20.02 -5.58 -10.44
C TYR A 143 19.30 -5.89 -9.13
N VAL A 144 18.93 -7.14 -8.86
CA VAL A 144 18.34 -7.53 -7.56
C VAL A 144 19.32 -7.23 -6.42
N GLU A 145 20.58 -7.61 -6.55
CA GLU A 145 21.59 -7.31 -5.51
C GLU A 145 21.85 -5.83 -5.34
N LEU A 146 21.91 -5.08 -6.45
CA LEU A 146 22.03 -3.63 -6.40
C LEU A 146 20.85 -3.01 -5.63
N SER A 147 19.63 -3.49 -5.92
CA SER A 147 18.40 -3.00 -5.29
C SER A 147 18.32 -3.38 -3.80
N LEU A 148 18.85 -4.53 -3.41
CA LEU A 148 18.87 -5.00 -2.02
C LEU A 148 19.96 -4.36 -1.15
N ALA A 149 20.96 -3.70 -1.75
CA ALA A 149 22.08 -3.10 -1.02
C ALA A 149 21.67 -2.06 0.06
N THR A 150 20.45 -1.53 -0.03
CA THR A 150 19.88 -0.57 0.93
C THR A 150 18.57 -1.06 1.58
N LYS A 151 18.30 -2.38 1.52
CA LYS A 151 17.07 -2.99 2.04
C LYS A 151 17.37 -3.95 3.20
N VAL A 152 16.33 -4.38 3.94
CA VAL A 152 16.43 -5.37 5.01
C VAL A 152 16.78 -6.75 4.46
N ALA A 153 16.16 -7.15 3.35
CA ALA A 153 16.41 -8.47 2.78
C ALA A 153 17.85 -8.61 2.26
N ASP A 154 18.52 -9.68 2.68
CA ASP A 154 19.95 -9.88 2.46
C ASP A 154 20.32 -10.41 1.06
N SER A 155 19.38 -11.00 0.35
CA SER A 155 19.60 -11.61 -0.96
C SER A 155 18.30 -11.90 -1.72
N GLY A 156 18.39 -11.96 -3.05
CA GLY A 156 17.26 -12.37 -3.89
C GLY A 156 16.76 -13.78 -3.56
N LYS A 157 17.66 -14.68 -3.10
CA LYS A 157 17.28 -16.03 -2.66
C LYS A 157 16.38 -16.00 -1.42
N THR A 158 16.70 -15.16 -0.44
CA THR A 158 15.87 -14.99 0.76
C THR A 158 14.51 -14.41 0.41
N VAL A 159 14.45 -13.41 -0.49
CA VAL A 159 13.19 -12.85 -0.99
C VAL A 159 12.35 -13.91 -1.71
N LEU A 160 12.93 -14.66 -2.65
CA LEU A 160 12.23 -15.72 -3.37
C LEU A 160 11.75 -16.83 -2.44
N LYS A 161 12.55 -17.22 -1.45
CA LYS A 161 12.15 -18.19 -0.43
C LYS A 161 10.95 -17.69 0.36
N PHE A 162 11.01 -16.46 0.86
CA PHE A 162 9.91 -15.80 1.58
C PHE A 162 8.60 -15.82 0.77
N LEU A 163 8.66 -15.35 -0.49
CA LEU A 163 7.49 -15.30 -1.37
C LEU A 163 6.91 -16.68 -1.66
N ARG A 164 7.77 -17.68 -1.89
CA ARG A 164 7.36 -19.07 -2.15
C ARG A 164 6.80 -19.77 -0.92
N ASP A 165 7.38 -19.52 0.26
CA ASP A 165 6.89 -20.07 1.52
C ASP A 165 5.48 -19.52 1.84
N LEU A 166 5.25 -18.22 1.58
CA LEU A 166 3.92 -17.63 1.70
C LEU A 166 2.95 -18.16 0.63
N ALA A 167 3.39 -18.30 -0.63
CA ALA A 167 2.57 -18.87 -1.70
C ALA A 167 2.14 -20.31 -1.41
N LYS A 168 3.05 -21.13 -0.88
CA LYS A 168 2.78 -22.53 -0.50
C LYS A 168 1.64 -22.65 0.51
N ARG A 169 1.52 -21.68 1.42
CA ARG A 169 0.48 -21.65 2.46
C ARG A 169 -0.82 -21.01 1.96
N ALA A 170 -0.74 -19.93 1.18
CA ALA A 170 -1.90 -19.17 0.72
C ALA A 170 -2.62 -19.82 -0.49
N LYS A 171 -1.87 -20.42 -1.43
CA LYS A 171 -2.44 -20.95 -2.68
C LYS A 171 -3.52 -22.01 -2.48
N PRO A 172 -3.37 -23.03 -1.60
CA PRO A 172 -4.44 -24.01 -1.37
C PRO A 172 -5.74 -23.39 -0.87
N ILE A 173 -5.66 -22.25 -0.17
CA ILE A 173 -6.84 -21.52 0.32
C ILE A 173 -7.44 -20.69 -0.82
N ALA A 174 -6.59 -20.00 -1.60
CA ALA A 174 -7.01 -19.27 -2.79
C ALA A 174 -7.68 -20.17 -3.85
N GLU A 175 -7.25 -21.43 -3.98
CA GLU A 175 -7.87 -22.42 -4.86
C GLU A 175 -9.29 -22.77 -4.40
N ARG A 176 -9.52 -22.91 -3.08
CA ARG A 176 -10.86 -23.13 -2.52
C ARG A 176 -11.74 -21.90 -2.72
N GLU A 177 -11.22 -20.71 -2.43
CA GLU A 177 -11.93 -19.44 -2.68
C GLU A 177 -12.33 -19.29 -4.15
N PHE A 178 -11.44 -19.64 -5.09
CA PHE A 178 -11.74 -19.62 -6.51
C PHE A 178 -12.79 -20.66 -6.92
N VAL A 179 -12.79 -21.85 -6.31
CA VAL A 179 -13.83 -22.87 -6.51
C VAL A 179 -15.18 -22.38 -5.99
N ASP A 180 -15.22 -21.78 -4.80
CA ASP A 180 -16.44 -21.21 -4.22
C ASP A 180 -16.99 -20.09 -5.11
N LEU A 181 -16.11 -19.19 -5.56
CA LEU A 181 -16.45 -18.12 -6.49
C LEU A 181 -16.96 -18.67 -7.83
N SER A 182 -16.33 -19.72 -8.36
CA SER A 182 -16.75 -20.39 -9.60
C SER A 182 -18.10 -21.09 -9.46
N ASN A 183 -18.39 -21.68 -8.30
CA ASN A 183 -19.68 -22.29 -8.02
C ASN A 183 -20.78 -21.24 -7.89
N PHE A 184 -20.50 -20.12 -7.22
CA PHE A 184 -21.42 -18.98 -7.17
C PHE A 184 -21.64 -18.36 -8.56
N ALA A 185 -20.60 -18.29 -9.41
CA ALA A 185 -20.74 -17.80 -10.78
C ALA A 185 -21.79 -18.57 -11.59
N LYS A 186 -21.92 -19.89 -11.38
CA LYS A 186 -22.93 -20.73 -12.04
C LYS A 186 -24.37 -20.34 -11.67
N THR A 187 -24.60 -19.85 -10.44
CA THR A 187 -25.94 -19.36 -10.05
C THR A 187 -26.31 -18.06 -10.75
N LEU A 188 -25.34 -17.37 -11.35
CA LEU A 188 -25.51 -16.18 -12.18
C LEU A 188 -25.52 -16.51 -13.70
N GLY A 189 -25.53 -17.80 -14.07
CA GLY A 189 -25.46 -18.23 -15.47
C GLY A 189 -24.07 -18.13 -16.09
N ILE A 190 -23.00 -18.07 -15.29
CA ILE A 190 -21.61 -18.06 -15.76
C ILE A 190 -21.00 -19.45 -15.53
N ASP A 191 -21.05 -20.31 -16.55
CA ASP A 191 -20.56 -21.70 -16.47
C ASP A 191 -19.04 -21.82 -16.25
N SER A 192 -18.29 -20.89 -16.84
CA SER A 192 -16.83 -20.83 -16.73
C SER A 192 -16.42 -19.42 -16.35
N LEU A 193 -16.01 -19.26 -15.07
CA LEU A 193 -15.52 -18.02 -14.52
C LEU A 193 -14.19 -17.63 -15.20
N ARG A 194 -14.13 -16.43 -15.76
CA ARG A 194 -12.92 -15.85 -16.37
C ARG A 194 -12.38 -14.70 -15.54
N ALA A 195 -11.14 -14.28 -15.83
CA ALA A 195 -10.50 -13.17 -15.11
C ALA A 195 -11.30 -11.84 -15.19
N TYR A 196 -12.04 -11.61 -16.27
CA TYR A 196 -12.91 -10.44 -16.42
C TYR A 196 -14.29 -10.58 -15.73
N ASP A 197 -14.58 -11.74 -15.14
CA ASP A 197 -15.79 -11.98 -14.36
C ASP A 197 -15.52 -11.85 -12.85
N THR A 198 -14.26 -11.96 -12.40
CA THR A 198 -13.96 -12.14 -10.97
C THR A 198 -14.45 -10.99 -10.11
N ALA A 199 -14.25 -9.72 -10.51
CA ALA A 199 -14.72 -8.56 -9.74
C ALA A 199 -16.25 -8.56 -9.60
N PHE A 200 -16.97 -8.70 -10.71
CA PHE A 200 -18.44 -8.77 -10.74
C PHE A 200 -18.99 -9.91 -9.89
N VAL A 201 -18.46 -11.13 -10.05
CA VAL A 201 -18.95 -12.29 -9.30
C VAL A 201 -18.59 -12.17 -7.81
N SER A 202 -17.42 -11.62 -7.49
CA SER A 202 -17.00 -11.38 -6.09
C SER A 202 -17.96 -10.42 -5.40
N GLU A 203 -18.33 -9.32 -6.07
CA GLU A 203 -19.29 -8.34 -5.55
C GLU A 203 -20.67 -8.97 -5.31
N LYS A 204 -21.18 -9.73 -6.29
CA LYS A 204 -22.47 -10.41 -6.16
C LYS A 204 -22.46 -11.46 -5.04
N MET A 205 -21.36 -12.20 -4.90
CA MET A 205 -21.17 -13.20 -3.84
C MET A 205 -21.08 -12.54 -2.46
N MET A 206 -20.34 -11.44 -2.36
CA MET A 206 -20.20 -10.65 -1.14
C MET A 206 -21.56 -10.11 -0.67
N LYS A 207 -22.33 -9.45 -1.56
CA LYS A 207 -23.69 -8.99 -1.25
C LYS A 207 -24.60 -10.13 -0.81
N SER A 208 -24.58 -11.24 -1.53
CA SER A 208 -25.41 -12.42 -1.21
C SER A 208 -25.06 -13.06 0.13
N ARG A 209 -23.79 -13.03 0.54
CA ARG A 209 -23.30 -13.74 1.73
C ARG A 209 -23.42 -12.91 3.00
N PHE A 210 -23.14 -11.61 2.92
CA PHE A 210 -23.01 -10.78 4.11
C PHE A 210 -24.19 -9.84 4.36
N ASP A 211 -25.03 -9.61 3.35
CA ASP A 211 -26.14 -8.63 3.41
C ASP A 211 -25.67 -7.35 4.11
N PHE A 212 -24.54 -6.82 3.62
CA PHE A 212 -23.81 -5.72 4.21
C PHE A 212 -23.67 -4.63 3.17
N ASP A 213 -24.25 -3.48 3.47
CA ASP A 213 -24.02 -2.25 2.74
C ASP A 213 -23.02 -1.41 3.54
N GLU A 214 -21.85 -1.14 2.96
CA GLU A 214 -20.82 -0.31 3.60
C GLU A 214 -21.38 1.07 3.98
N GLU A 215 -22.39 1.56 3.26
CA GLU A 215 -23.08 2.81 3.54
C GLU A 215 -23.79 2.81 4.90
N GLU A 216 -24.19 1.65 5.44
CA GLU A 216 -24.77 1.53 6.79
C GLU A 216 -23.78 1.89 7.90
N THR A 217 -22.48 1.78 7.63
CA THR A 217 -21.43 2.07 8.61
C THR A 217 -21.02 3.54 8.64
N ARG A 218 -21.22 4.26 7.54
CA ARG A 218 -20.81 5.67 7.39
C ARG A 218 -21.33 6.58 8.50
N PRO A 219 -22.60 6.47 8.98
CA PRO A 219 -23.09 7.30 10.06
C PRO A 219 -22.27 7.17 11.36
N TYR A 220 -21.56 6.07 11.57
CA TYR A 220 -20.74 5.83 12.76
C TYR A 220 -19.32 6.40 12.67
N PHE A 221 -18.88 6.79 11.47
CA PHE A 221 -17.52 7.27 11.22
C PHE A 221 -17.51 8.74 10.81
N GLU A 222 -18.03 9.60 11.68
CA GLU A 222 -17.81 11.04 11.54
C GLU A 222 -16.32 11.38 11.72
N LYS A 223 -15.75 12.15 10.79
CA LYS A 223 -14.32 12.51 10.74
C LYS A 223 -13.78 13.04 12.08
N GLU A 224 -14.49 13.94 12.76
CA GLU A 224 -14.03 14.51 14.03
C GLU A 224 -14.04 13.47 15.18
N ASN A 225 -14.99 12.53 15.18
CA ASN A 225 -15.01 11.40 16.11
C ASN A 225 -13.84 10.44 15.84
N VAL A 226 -13.60 10.13 14.56
CA VAL A 226 -12.48 9.27 14.12
C VAL A 226 -11.14 9.89 14.54
N VAL A 227 -10.90 11.17 14.26
CA VAL A 227 -9.65 11.86 14.66
C VAL A 227 -9.48 11.85 16.17
N SER A 228 -10.51 12.28 16.91
CA SER A 228 -10.42 12.39 18.37
C SER A 228 -10.27 11.03 19.05
N GLY A 229 -10.96 9.98 18.59
CA GLY A 229 -10.79 8.65 19.17
C GLY A 229 -9.53 7.93 18.70
N THR A 230 -8.97 8.25 17.53
CA THR A 230 -7.61 7.83 17.17
C THR A 230 -6.60 8.40 18.17
N PHE A 231 -6.73 9.68 18.55
CA PHE A 231 -5.88 10.28 19.58
C PHE A 231 -6.10 9.65 20.97
N GLN A 232 -7.33 9.32 21.35
CA GLN A 232 -7.60 8.59 22.59
C GLN A 232 -6.99 7.18 22.59
N PHE A 233 -7.07 6.48 21.44
CA PHE A 233 -6.44 5.18 21.27
C PHE A 233 -4.92 5.28 21.41
N LEU A 234 -4.29 6.23 20.72
CA LEU A 234 -2.84 6.46 20.79
C LEU A 234 -2.38 6.95 22.17
N ASN A 235 -3.23 7.64 22.92
CA ASN A 235 -2.97 7.96 24.32
C ASN A 235 -2.91 6.69 25.18
N LYS A 236 -3.87 5.78 25.03
CA LYS A 236 -3.85 4.49 25.76
C LYS A 236 -2.71 3.58 25.32
N LEU A 237 -2.39 3.58 24.03
CA LEU A 237 -1.34 2.73 23.46
C LEU A 237 0.05 3.24 23.81
N PHE A 238 0.33 4.53 23.67
CA PHE A 238 1.69 5.08 23.75
C PHE A 238 1.87 6.23 24.74
N GLY A 239 0.81 6.65 25.45
CA GLY A 239 0.85 7.81 26.34
C GLY A 239 0.96 9.14 25.61
N LEU A 240 0.57 9.19 24.32
CA LEU A 240 0.63 10.40 23.51
C LEU A 240 -0.57 11.31 23.76
N GLU A 241 -0.32 12.60 23.97
CA GLU A 241 -1.32 13.64 24.11
C GLU A 241 -1.27 14.57 22.91
N PHE A 242 -2.41 14.78 22.25
CA PHE A 242 -2.53 15.65 21.08
C PHE A 242 -3.22 16.95 21.50
N ARG A 243 -2.47 18.04 21.59
CA ARG A 243 -3.00 19.34 22.02
C ARG A 243 -3.16 20.25 20.81
N LYS A 244 -4.40 20.63 20.51
CA LYS A 244 -4.68 21.56 19.40
C LYS A 244 -3.92 22.87 19.62
N THR A 245 -3.25 23.36 18.59
CA THR A 245 -2.41 24.56 18.64
C THR A 245 -2.67 25.44 17.42
N SER A 246 -2.10 26.63 17.42
CA SER A 246 -2.18 27.58 16.30
C SER A 246 -0.84 27.68 15.59
N ALA A 247 -0.85 27.56 14.27
CA ALA A 247 0.31 27.80 13.41
C ALA A 247 -0.18 28.28 12.03
N PRO A 248 0.70 28.90 11.21
CA PRO A 248 0.37 29.18 9.81
C PRO A 248 -0.04 27.90 9.09
N VAL A 249 -1.13 27.96 8.33
CA VAL A 249 -1.68 26.87 7.53
C VAL A 249 -1.93 27.35 6.11
N TRP A 250 -1.88 26.43 5.15
CA TRP A 250 -2.13 26.71 3.73
C TRP A 250 -3.61 26.69 3.35
N GLU A 251 -4.47 26.13 4.21
CA GLU A 251 -5.91 25.99 3.99
C GLU A 251 -6.67 26.05 5.33
N GLU A 252 -7.88 26.63 5.33
CA GLU A 252 -8.66 26.93 6.54
C GLU A 252 -9.05 25.66 7.32
N LYS A 253 -9.29 24.56 6.60
CA LYS A 253 -9.69 23.27 7.20
C LYS A 253 -8.53 22.46 7.78
N VAL A 254 -7.28 22.90 7.60
CA VAL A 254 -6.12 22.25 8.21
C VAL A 254 -6.18 22.41 9.72
N ARG A 255 -5.85 21.34 10.45
CA ARG A 255 -5.80 21.33 11.92
C ARG A 255 -4.39 21.04 12.38
N VAL A 256 -3.93 21.75 13.41
CA VAL A 256 -2.56 21.63 13.93
C VAL A 256 -2.59 21.17 15.38
N TYR A 257 -1.74 20.20 15.69
CA TYR A 257 -1.61 19.62 17.02
C TYR A 257 -0.15 19.55 17.44
N ASP A 258 0.15 19.95 18.66
CA ASP A 258 1.42 19.65 19.32
C ASP A 258 1.28 18.32 20.08
N LEU A 259 2.24 17.42 19.89
CA LEU A 259 2.25 16.11 20.53
C LEU A 259 3.09 16.14 21.80
N TYR A 260 2.55 15.63 22.90
CA TYR A 260 3.24 15.51 24.17
C TYR A 260 3.29 14.06 24.63
N ARG A 261 4.33 13.70 25.40
CA ARG A 261 4.39 12.45 26.17
C ARG A 261 4.98 12.74 27.53
N SER A 262 4.29 12.32 28.59
CA SER A 262 4.72 12.57 29.98
C SER A 262 5.03 14.05 30.26
N GLY A 263 4.23 14.96 29.70
CA GLY A 263 4.39 16.41 29.84
C GLY A 263 5.48 17.06 28.96
N LYS A 264 6.31 16.29 28.24
CA LYS A 264 7.31 16.83 27.32
C LYS A 264 6.72 17.01 25.91
N LEU A 265 6.92 18.20 25.31
CA LEU A 265 6.63 18.45 23.90
C LEU A 265 7.57 17.62 23.03
N LEU A 266 7.00 16.81 22.13
CA LEU A 266 7.75 15.94 21.22
C LEU A 266 7.83 16.51 19.82
N SER A 267 6.72 17.02 19.28
CA SER A 267 6.62 17.31 17.85
C SER A 267 5.36 18.10 17.49
N ARG A 268 5.20 18.41 16.20
CA ARG A 268 3.99 19.03 15.63
C ARG A 268 3.41 18.23 14.46
N LEU A 269 2.09 18.10 14.43
CA LEU A 269 1.31 17.41 13.41
C LEU A 269 0.31 18.35 12.75
N TYR A 270 0.26 18.34 11.42
CA TYR A 270 -0.77 18.98 10.61
C TYR A 270 -1.68 17.92 10.01
N LEU A 271 -3.00 18.14 10.03
CA LEU A 271 -4.00 17.27 9.41
C LEU A 271 -4.73 18.02 8.28
N ASP A 272 -4.55 17.59 7.03
CA ASP A 272 -5.25 18.08 5.83
C ASP A 272 -6.11 16.94 5.25
N LEU A 273 -7.31 16.75 5.81
CA LEU A 273 -8.05 15.49 5.63
C LEU A 273 -9.12 15.50 4.54
N GLU A 274 -9.59 16.67 4.10
CA GLU A 274 -10.72 16.77 3.16
C GLU A 274 -10.24 16.95 1.71
N SER A 275 -11.02 16.42 0.77
CA SER A 275 -10.78 16.58 -0.67
C SER A 275 -11.04 18.01 -1.15
N ARG A 276 -10.29 18.47 -2.15
CA ARG A 276 -10.50 19.76 -2.84
C ARG A 276 -9.92 19.72 -4.26
N LYS A 277 -10.41 20.60 -5.13
CA LYS A 277 -10.12 20.60 -6.58
C LYS A 277 -8.63 20.73 -6.92
N ASP A 278 -7.89 21.49 -6.12
CA ASP A 278 -6.48 21.85 -6.29
C ASP A 278 -5.53 20.93 -5.50
N LYS A 279 -6.04 19.85 -4.89
CA LYS A 279 -5.27 18.88 -4.12
C LYS A 279 -5.16 17.56 -4.85
N GLN A 280 -3.96 16.97 -4.82
CA GLN A 280 -3.71 15.63 -5.33
C GLN A 280 -4.57 14.60 -4.58
N GLY A 281 -5.14 13.64 -5.32
CA GLY A 281 -5.89 12.52 -4.74
C GLY A 281 -5.03 11.51 -3.97
N GLY A 282 -5.67 10.63 -3.21
CA GLY A 282 -5.00 9.61 -2.38
C GLY A 282 -4.84 10.04 -0.92
N ALA A 283 -3.91 9.39 -0.22
CA ALA A 283 -3.50 9.75 1.13
C ALA A 283 -1.98 9.59 1.25
N TRP A 284 -1.36 10.38 2.12
CA TRP A 284 0.06 10.29 2.41
C TRP A 284 0.41 11.04 3.70
N MET A 285 1.51 10.62 4.32
CA MET A 285 2.25 11.39 5.30
C MET A 285 3.49 11.99 4.64
N HIS A 286 3.83 13.23 5.00
CA HIS A 286 5.15 13.76 4.67
C HIS A 286 5.71 14.60 5.82
N ASN A 287 7.03 14.60 5.96
CA ASN A 287 7.74 15.40 6.95
C ASN A 287 8.04 16.81 6.42
N TRP A 288 7.98 17.82 7.29
CA TRP A 288 8.51 19.15 6.94
C TRP A 288 9.99 19.24 7.29
N HIS A 289 10.34 18.84 8.51
CA HIS A 289 11.70 18.67 8.98
C HIS A 289 11.76 17.54 10.00
N SER A 290 12.89 16.85 10.04
CA SER A 290 13.20 15.82 11.04
C SER A 290 13.72 16.43 12.32
N ARG A 291 13.65 15.66 13.41
CA ARG A 291 14.30 16.03 14.66
C ARG A 291 15.78 16.24 14.41
N ASN A 292 16.32 17.34 14.92
CA ASN A 292 17.73 17.65 14.76
C ASN A 292 18.24 18.58 15.86
N ARG A 293 19.53 18.88 15.81
CA ARG A 293 20.18 19.86 16.67
C ARG A 293 20.93 20.88 15.83
N ILE A 294 20.52 22.14 15.90
CA ILE A 294 21.16 23.26 15.17
C ILE A 294 21.65 24.27 16.21
N ALA A 295 22.95 24.59 16.18
CA ALA A 295 23.57 25.49 17.17
C ALA A 295 23.25 25.11 18.63
N ASP A 296 23.30 23.81 18.93
CA ASP A 296 22.95 23.19 20.22
C ASP A 296 21.47 23.30 20.65
N GLU A 297 20.61 23.90 19.84
CA GLU A 297 19.17 23.95 20.06
C GLU A 297 18.47 22.74 19.44
N GLU A 298 17.57 22.13 20.20
CA GLU A 298 16.73 21.02 19.74
C GLU A 298 15.66 21.55 18.79
N VAL A 299 15.62 21.02 17.57
CA VAL A 299 14.52 21.22 16.63
C VAL A 299 13.65 19.97 16.66
N LEU A 300 12.40 20.15 17.08
CA LEU A 300 11.42 19.07 17.14
C LEU A 300 10.88 18.75 15.74
N PRO A 301 10.56 17.50 15.41
CA PRO A 301 10.06 17.13 14.09
C PRO A 301 8.66 17.69 13.83
N THR A 302 8.37 17.94 12.55
CA THR A 302 7.03 18.32 12.08
C THR A 302 6.63 17.42 10.91
N ALA A 303 5.38 16.96 10.88
CA ALA A 303 4.80 16.20 9.78
C ALA A 303 3.38 16.68 9.45
N PHE A 304 2.92 16.33 8.26
CA PHE A 304 1.56 16.51 7.82
C PHE A 304 0.98 15.19 7.31
N VAL A 305 -0.24 14.88 7.73
CA VAL A 305 -1.05 13.77 7.22
C VAL A 305 -2.10 14.35 6.31
N VAL A 306 -2.16 13.81 5.10
CA VAL A 306 -3.07 14.23 4.04
C VAL A 306 -3.96 13.07 3.67
N CYS A 307 -5.28 13.32 3.68
CA CYS A 307 -6.29 12.38 3.17
C CYS A 307 -7.23 13.11 2.23
N ASN A 308 -8.11 12.40 1.53
CA ASN A 308 -9.08 12.99 0.60
C ASN A 308 -10.53 12.63 0.97
N PHE A 309 -10.87 12.80 2.25
CA PHE A 309 -12.20 12.48 2.77
C PHE A 309 -13.30 13.36 2.17
N PRO A 310 -14.57 12.92 2.25
CA PRO A 310 -15.72 13.74 1.87
C PRO A 310 -15.71 15.10 2.57
N VAL A 311 -16.04 16.14 1.82
CA VAL A 311 -16.00 17.53 2.33
C VAL A 311 -17.12 17.76 3.35
N SER A 312 -16.79 18.30 4.52
CA SER A 312 -17.79 18.78 5.48
C SER A 312 -18.40 20.11 5.03
N THR A 313 -19.69 20.30 5.27
CA THR A 313 -20.40 21.57 5.05
C THR A 313 -20.88 22.13 6.40
N LYS A 314 -21.52 23.31 6.38
CA LYS A 314 -22.16 23.87 7.58
C LYS A 314 -23.30 22.97 8.09
N ASP A 315 -23.94 22.23 7.20
CA ASP A 315 -25.15 21.48 7.47
C ASP A 315 -24.93 19.96 7.54
N SER A 316 -23.75 19.46 7.12
CA SER A 316 -23.43 18.04 7.12
C SER A 316 -21.98 17.78 7.53
N PRO A 317 -21.73 16.87 8.49
CA PRO A 317 -20.39 16.45 8.82
C PRO A 317 -19.75 15.65 7.67
N SER A 318 -18.43 15.51 7.73
CA SER A 318 -17.69 14.57 6.88
C SER A 318 -17.89 13.16 7.45
N LEU A 319 -18.66 12.33 6.74
CA LEU A 319 -18.90 10.92 7.08
C LEU A 319 -18.01 10.04 6.24
N LEU A 320 -17.24 9.18 6.91
CA LEU A 320 -16.19 8.37 6.33
C LEU A 320 -16.69 6.95 6.04
N LYS A 321 -16.13 6.32 5.02
CA LYS A 321 -16.21 4.86 4.89
C LYS A 321 -15.24 4.20 5.87
N HIS A 322 -15.41 2.91 6.15
CA HIS A 322 -14.44 2.20 6.99
C HIS A 322 -13.04 2.20 6.36
N GLY A 323 -12.94 2.07 5.03
CA GLY A 323 -11.66 2.20 4.31
C GLY A 323 -10.95 3.55 4.52
N ASP A 324 -11.70 4.65 4.68
CA ASP A 324 -11.13 5.97 5.01
C ASP A 324 -10.54 5.98 6.43
N VAL A 325 -11.17 5.29 7.37
CA VAL A 325 -10.66 5.12 8.75
C VAL A 325 -9.35 4.32 8.73
N VAL A 326 -9.31 3.20 8.01
CA VAL A 326 -8.09 2.39 7.85
C VAL A 326 -6.98 3.25 7.25
N THR A 327 -7.29 4.02 6.21
CA THR A 327 -6.34 4.96 5.58
C THR A 327 -5.82 6.00 6.57
N PHE A 328 -6.67 6.58 7.40
CA PHE A 328 -6.23 7.54 8.42
C PHE A 328 -5.26 6.89 9.43
N PHE A 329 -5.57 5.69 9.90
CA PHE A 329 -4.68 4.94 10.81
C PHE A 329 -3.35 4.61 10.15
N HIS A 330 -3.35 4.22 8.87
CA HIS A 330 -2.14 3.98 8.09
C HIS A 330 -1.23 5.21 8.09
N GLU A 331 -1.74 6.37 7.67
CA GLU A 331 -0.94 7.61 7.61
C GLU A 331 -0.50 8.11 8.99
N MET A 332 -1.33 7.88 10.02
CA MET A 332 -0.93 8.17 11.40
C MET A 332 0.22 7.28 11.84
N GLY A 333 0.32 6.02 11.40
CA GLY A 333 1.44 5.15 11.73
C GLY A 333 2.76 5.67 11.15
N HIS A 334 2.75 6.12 9.89
CA HIS A 334 3.89 6.86 9.32
C HIS A 334 4.20 8.12 10.12
N ALA A 335 3.18 8.93 10.43
CA ALA A 335 3.35 10.18 11.17
C ALA A 335 4.01 9.94 12.53
N LEU A 336 3.57 8.94 13.28
CA LEU A 336 4.14 8.58 14.57
C LEU A 336 5.60 8.14 14.45
N HIS A 337 5.94 7.36 13.43
CA HIS A 337 7.32 6.94 13.19
C HIS A 337 8.26 8.14 12.98
N HIS A 338 7.79 9.20 12.31
CA HIS A 338 8.54 10.45 12.17
C HIS A 338 8.54 11.30 13.44
N LEU A 339 7.36 11.46 14.06
CA LEU A 339 7.12 12.44 15.11
C LEU A 339 7.66 12.00 16.49
N CYS A 340 7.77 10.70 16.73
CA CYS A 340 8.23 10.15 18.01
C CYS A 340 9.73 9.86 18.06
N THR A 341 10.47 10.07 16.96
CA THR A 341 11.91 9.81 16.89
C THR A 341 12.70 10.56 17.98
N LYS A 342 13.69 9.90 18.57
CA LYS A 342 14.72 10.51 19.43
C LYS A 342 16.02 10.80 18.69
N ILE A 343 16.10 10.42 17.41
CA ILE A 343 17.31 10.55 16.62
C ILE A 343 17.44 11.98 16.11
N GLU A 344 18.54 12.64 16.49
CA GLU A 344 18.86 14.02 16.11
C GLU A 344 19.68 14.12 14.82
N GLU A 345 19.95 12.99 14.16
CA GLU A 345 20.65 12.91 12.88
C GLU A 345 19.61 12.84 11.74
N PRO A 346 19.32 13.94 11.02
CA PRO A 346 18.23 13.99 10.04
C PRO A 346 18.24 12.87 8.99
N PRO A 347 19.38 12.42 8.44
CA PRO A 347 19.40 11.39 7.41
C PRO A 347 18.86 10.03 7.85
N VAL A 348 18.82 9.76 9.16
CA VAL A 348 18.39 8.48 9.75
C VAL A 348 17.35 8.67 10.86
N GLY A 349 16.79 9.87 10.98
CA GLY A 349 15.84 10.24 12.01
C GLY A 349 14.40 10.19 11.54
N GLY A 350 13.54 9.52 12.32
CA GLY A 350 12.15 9.31 11.97
C GLY A 350 12.02 8.28 10.85
N ILE A 351 11.23 8.58 9.83
CA ILE A 351 11.07 7.70 8.66
C ILE A 351 12.30 7.71 7.72
N ASN A 352 13.22 8.66 7.88
CA ASN A 352 14.41 8.75 7.02
C ASN A 352 15.41 7.63 7.34
N GLY A 353 16.07 7.11 6.31
CA GLY A 353 17.10 6.06 6.46
C GLY A 353 16.57 4.68 6.81
N VAL A 354 15.25 4.54 7.04
CA VAL A 354 14.56 3.27 7.18
C VAL A 354 14.59 2.54 5.85
N GLU A 355 14.90 1.25 5.88
CA GLU A 355 14.95 0.42 4.68
C GLU A 355 13.57 0.36 3.97
N TRP A 356 13.59 0.38 2.64
CA TRP A 356 12.37 0.47 1.82
C TRP A 356 11.38 -0.68 2.05
N ASP A 357 11.87 -1.86 2.42
CA ASP A 357 11.06 -3.05 2.75
C ASP A 357 10.63 -3.13 4.22
N ALA A 358 10.87 -2.09 5.01
CA ALA A 358 10.38 -1.94 6.38
C ALA A 358 9.66 -0.61 6.64
N VAL A 359 9.70 0.36 5.72
CA VAL A 359 9.08 1.69 5.94
C VAL A 359 7.56 1.62 6.18
N GLU A 360 6.89 0.63 5.58
CA GLU A 360 5.45 0.35 5.72
C GLU A 360 5.09 -0.38 7.02
N PHE A 361 6.07 -0.84 7.79
CA PHE A 361 5.78 -1.62 9.00
C PHE A 361 4.96 -0.82 10.02
N PRO A 362 5.33 0.42 10.42
CA PRO A 362 4.55 1.16 11.41
C PRO A 362 3.18 1.65 10.93
N SER A 363 3.01 1.94 9.63
CA SER A 363 1.72 2.34 9.05
C SER A 363 0.75 1.17 9.05
N GLN A 364 1.15 0.03 8.48
CA GLN A 364 0.35 -1.19 8.45
C GLN A 364 0.10 -1.74 9.86
N PHE A 365 1.05 -1.60 10.79
CA PHE A 365 0.84 -2.01 12.17
C PHE A 365 -0.35 -1.27 12.80
N LEU A 366 -0.40 0.05 12.60
CA LEU A 366 -1.46 0.88 13.18
C LEU A 366 -2.82 0.63 12.51
N GLU A 367 -2.84 0.46 11.18
CA GLU A 367 -4.09 0.24 10.42
C GLU A 367 -4.83 -1.04 10.84
N ASN A 368 -4.11 -2.08 11.30
CA ASN A 368 -4.73 -3.33 11.74
C ASN A 368 -5.69 -3.14 12.93
N PHE A 369 -5.40 -2.17 13.81
CA PHE A 369 -6.29 -1.82 14.93
C PHE A 369 -7.59 -1.16 14.49
N ALA A 370 -7.68 -0.60 13.27
CA ALA A 370 -8.92 -0.04 12.74
C ALA A 370 -10.01 -1.09 12.49
N THR A 371 -9.72 -2.38 12.68
CA THR A 371 -10.71 -3.47 12.64
C THR A 371 -10.99 -4.14 13.98
N GLU A 372 -10.31 -3.71 15.04
CA GLU A 372 -10.47 -4.32 16.36
C GLU A 372 -11.63 -3.68 17.13
N ALA A 373 -12.54 -4.51 17.64
CA ALA A 373 -13.78 -4.05 18.24
C ALA A 373 -13.55 -3.09 19.42
N GLY A 374 -12.55 -3.38 20.26
CA GLY A 374 -12.18 -2.51 21.37
C GLY A 374 -11.69 -1.13 20.95
N VAL A 375 -11.15 -1.00 19.73
CA VAL A 375 -10.63 0.26 19.16
C VAL A 375 -11.74 0.98 18.41
N LEU A 376 -12.47 0.30 17.54
CA LEU A 376 -13.61 0.87 16.82
C LEU A 376 -14.66 1.46 17.76
N LYS A 377 -14.94 0.83 18.90
CA LYS A 377 -15.89 1.35 19.90
C LYS A 377 -15.44 2.66 20.58
N ILE A 378 -14.17 3.07 20.44
CA ILE A 378 -13.68 4.35 21.00
C ILE A 378 -14.27 5.53 20.22
N PHE A 379 -14.32 5.44 18.89
CA PHE A 379 -14.76 6.54 18.01
C PHE A 379 -15.99 6.24 17.16
N GLY A 380 -16.32 4.97 16.93
CA GLY A 380 -17.44 4.53 16.12
C GLY A 380 -18.75 4.87 16.81
N LYS A 381 -19.25 6.09 16.57
CA LYS A 381 -20.47 6.64 17.18
C LYS A 381 -21.34 7.25 16.10
N HIS A 382 -22.61 6.89 16.11
CA HIS A 382 -23.57 7.40 15.16
C HIS A 382 -23.68 8.92 15.29
N HIS A 383 -23.41 9.66 14.21
CA HIS A 383 -23.27 11.12 14.25
C HIS A 383 -24.52 11.87 14.74
N LYS A 384 -25.73 11.30 14.54
CA LYS A 384 -26.99 11.85 15.07
C LYS A 384 -27.38 11.37 16.47
N THR A 385 -27.31 10.05 16.74
CA THR A 385 -27.85 9.45 17.98
C THR A 385 -26.80 9.31 19.07
N GLY A 386 -25.51 9.34 18.72
CA GLY A 386 -24.40 9.08 19.64
C GLY A 386 -24.21 7.61 20.01
N GLU A 387 -25.04 6.71 19.47
CA GLU A 387 -24.96 5.27 19.73
C GLU A 387 -23.65 4.69 19.23
N THR A 388 -23.06 3.78 20.00
CA THR A 388 -21.81 3.11 19.62
C THR A 388 -22.08 2.08 18.51
N ILE A 389 -21.13 1.94 17.58
CA ILE A 389 -21.20 0.95 16.51
C ILE A 389 -21.47 -0.47 17.07
N PRO A 390 -22.49 -1.18 16.57
CA PRO A 390 -22.86 -2.48 17.12
C PRO A 390 -21.84 -3.56 16.75
N ASP A 391 -21.69 -4.55 17.63
CA ASP A 391 -20.75 -5.67 17.42
C ASP A 391 -21.02 -6.45 16.13
N SER A 392 -22.30 -6.60 15.75
CA SER A 392 -22.68 -7.24 14.49
C SER A 392 -22.10 -6.53 13.27
N MET A 393 -22.05 -5.20 13.27
CA MET A 393 -21.48 -4.40 12.18
C MET A 393 -19.96 -4.51 12.15
N ILE A 394 -19.29 -4.53 13.31
CA ILE A 394 -17.84 -4.75 13.40
C ILE A 394 -17.46 -6.14 12.87
N VAL A 395 -18.21 -7.18 13.23
CA VAL A 395 -17.99 -8.55 12.71
C VAL A 395 -18.13 -8.56 11.19
N LYS A 396 -19.20 -7.96 10.64
CA LYS A 396 -19.38 -7.86 9.19
C LYS A 396 -18.23 -7.12 8.50
N LEU A 397 -17.74 -6.01 9.07
CA LEU A 397 -16.56 -5.29 8.54
C LEU A 397 -15.32 -6.21 8.46
N LYS A 398 -15.05 -6.98 9.52
CA LYS A 398 -13.91 -7.90 9.59
C LYS A 398 -14.03 -9.06 8.60
N GLU A 399 -15.23 -9.65 8.49
CA GLU A 399 -15.49 -10.72 7.53
C GLU A 399 -15.40 -10.24 6.07
N THR A 400 -15.88 -9.02 5.80
CA THR A 400 -15.85 -8.40 4.47
C THR A 400 -14.40 -8.06 4.07
N LYS A 401 -13.59 -7.53 5.00
CA LYS A 401 -12.15 -7.29 4.77
C LYS A 401 -11.40 -8.55 4.33
N ASN A 402 -11.74 -9.70 4.90
CA ASN A 402 -11.03 -10.96 4.65
C ASN A 402 -11.62 -11.78 3.49
N PHE A 403 -12.71 -11.31 2.89
CA PHE A 403 -13.39 -11.99 1.79
C PHE A 403 -12.48 -12.12 0.56
N LEU A 404 -12.27 -13.36 0.09
CA LEU A 404 -11.40 -13.70 -1.05
C LEU A 404 -9.96 -13.20 -0.91
N SER A 405 -9.50 -13.02 0.34
CA SER A 405 -8.20 -12.43 0.62
C SER A 405 -7.05 -13.34 0.18
N ALA A 406 -7.20 -14.67 0.19
CA ALA A 406 -6.14 -15.55 -0.30
C ALA A 406 -5.93 -15.39 -1.81
N MET A 407 -7.00 -15.25 -2.61
CA MET A 407 -6.90 -14.88 -4.03
C MET A 407 -6.15 -13.56 -4.23
N GLY A 408 -6.42 -12.56 -3.39
CA GLY A 408 -5.70 -11.28 -3.39
C GLY A 408 -4.21 -11.42 -3.06
N ILE A 409 -3.88 -12.21 -2.02
CA ILE A 409 -2.49 -12.48 -1.62
C ILE A 409 -1.72 -13.15 -2.76
N VAL A 410 -2.23 -14.24 -3.34
CA VAL A 410 -1.48 -14.94 -4.40
C VAL A 410 -1.32 -14.08 -5.65
N ARG A 411 -2.25 -13.15 -5.91
CA ARG A 411 -2.11 -12.16 -6.98
C ARG A 411 -0.97 -11.19 -6.70
N GLN A 412 -0.79 -10.73 -5.46
CA GLN A 412 0.34 -9.88 -5.09
C GLN A 412 1.66 -10.65 -5.13
N LEU A 413 1.66 -11.93 -4.74
CA LEU A 413 2.84 -12.80 -4.86
C LEU A 413 3.25 -13.03 -6.31
N GLU A 414 2.29 -13.14 -7.25
CA GLU A 414 2.59 -13.18 -8.69
C GLU A 414 3.42 -11.96 -9.11
N PHE A 415 3.03 -10.75 -8.68
CA PHE A 415 3.75 -9.52 -9.00
C PHE A 415 5.16 -9.49 -8.40
N SER A 416 5.31 -9.86 -7.13
CA SER A 416 6.60 -9.84 -6.45
C SER A 416 7.57 -10.88 -7.01
N LEU A 417 7.09 -12.10 -7.30
CA LEU A 417 7.90 -13.16 -7.91
C LEU A 417 8.33 -12.76 -9.33
N PHE A 418 7.39 -12.23 -10.13
CA PHE A 418 7.69 -11.75 -11.47
C PHE A 418 8.76 -10.65 -11.45
N ASP A 419 8.61 -9.64 -10.60
CA ASP A 419 9.57 -8.53 -10.45
C ASP A 419 10.99 -9.04 -10.12
N ILE A 420 11.14 -9.90 -9.11
CA ILE A 420 12.48 -10.39 -8.74
C ILE A 420 13.10 -11.19 -9.88
N LEU A 421 12.35 -12.11 -10.49
CA LEU A 421 12.88 -13.02 -11.51
C LEU A 421 13.34 -12.28 -12.77
N ILE A 422 12.62 -11.26 -13.24
CA ILE A 422 13.02 -10.51 -14.43
C ILE A 422 14.22 -9.57 -14.19
N HIS A 423 14.55 -9.26 -12.93
CA HIS A 423 15.70 -8.41 -12.58
C HIS A 423 16.98 -9.21 -12.25
N GLU A 424 16.92 -10.55 -12.25
CA GLU A 424 18.09 -11.39 -11.98
C GLU A 424 19.11 -11.41 -13.14
N LYS A 425 18.66 -11.14 -14.37
CA LYS A 425 19.50 -11.12 -15.58
C LYS A 425 18.83 -10.37 -16.74
N ASN A 426 19.49 -10.32 -17.90
CA ASN A 426 18.94 -9.74 -19.12
C ASN A 426 17.87 -10.66 -19.71
N HIS A 427 16.80 -10.06 -20.24
CA HIS A 427 15.68 -10.75 -20.86
C HIS A 427 15.18 -9.99 -22.08
N THR A 428 14.76 -10.70 -23.12
CA THR A 428 13.97 -10.11 -24.21
C THR A 428 12.51 -9.88 -23.78
N GLU A 429 11.71 -9.22 -24.61
CA GLU A 429 10.27 -9.07 -24.36
C GLU A 429 9.57 -10.44 -24.22
N GLU A 430 9.94 -11.41 -25.07
CA GLU A 430 9.39 -12.76 -25.04
C GLU A 430 9.79 -13.52 -23.78
N ASP A 431 11.05 -13.39 -23.34
CA ASP A 431 11.52 -13.98 -22.08
C ASP A 431 10.72 -13.44 -20.89
N VAL A 432 10.52 -12.12 -20.82
CA VAL A 432 9.73 -11.47 -19.76
C VAL A 432 8.31 -12.01 -19.76
N HIS A 433 7.69 -12.14 -20.94
CA HIS A 433 6.35 -12.72 -21.02
C HIS A 433 6.33 -14.19 -20.56
N SER A 434 7.33 -14.99 -20.96
CA SER A 434 7.43 -16.40 -20.54
C SER A 434 7.59 -16.54 -19.03
N ILE A 435 8.43 -15.71 -18.40
CA ILE A 435 8.62 -15.70 -16.94
C ILE A 435 7.31 -15.38 -16.24
N LEU A 436 6.54 -14.40 -16.72
CA LEU A 436 5.22 -14.10 -16.16
C LEU A 436 4.27 -15.30 -16.25
N GLN A 437 4.29 -16.04 -17.36
CA GLN A 437 3.47 -17.25 -17.49
C GLN A 437 3.92 -18.37 -16.54
N ASP A 438 5.22 -18.54 -16.33
CA ASP A 438 5.72 -19.55 -15.40
C ASP A 438 5.41 -19.21 -13.94
N VAL A 439 5.52 -17.93 -13.56
CA VAL A 439 5.08 -17.45 -12.24
C VAL A 439 3.58 -17.68 -12.06
N ARG A 440 2.75 -17.40 -13.09
CA ARG A 440 1.30 -17.67 -13.02
C ARG A 440 1.00 -19.15 -12.80
N LYS A 441 1.69 -20.06 -13.48
CA LYS A 441 1.55 -21.51 -13.24
C LYS A 441 1.93 -21.87 -11.80
N GLU A 442 2.95 -21.21 -11.25
CA GLU A 442 3.42 -21.43 -9.88
C GLU A 442 2.40 -20.98 -8.84
N VAL A 443 1.86 -19.75 -8.94
CA VAL A 443 1.10 -19.14 -7.82
C VAL A 443 -0.33 -18.68 -8.13
N ALA A 444 -0.68 -18.42 -9.39
CA ALA A 444 -1.99 -17.82 -9.70
C ALA A 444 -3.12 -18.86 -9.67
N VAL A 445 -4.29 -18.43 -9.18
CA VAL A 445 -5.55 -19.20 -9.24
C VAL A 445 -6.52 -18.65 -10.29
N VAL A 446 -6.40 -17.36 -10.62
CA VAL A 446 -7.10 -16.73 -11.74
C VAL A 446 -6.14 -16.65 -12.92
N ILE A 447 -6.38 -17.47 -13.95
CA ILE A 447 -5.55 -17.44 -15.16
C ILE A 447 -6.10 -16.39 -16.14
N PRO A 448 -5.34 -15.33 -16.45
CA PRO A 448 -5.77 -14.33 -17.40
C PRO A 448 -5.73 -14.87 -18.84
N PRO A 449 -6.54 -14.30 -19.76
CA PRO A 449 -6.50 -14.66 -21.17
C PRO A 449 -5.12 -14.47 -21.81
N GLU A 450 -4.84 -15.22 -22.88
CA GLU A 450 -3.53 -15.22 -23.59
C GLU A 450 -3.13 -13.84 -24.12
N TYR A 451 -4.09 -12.99 -24.48
CA TYR A 451 -3.84 -11.63 -24.94
C TYR A 451 -3.31 -10.71 -23.83
N ASN A 452 -3.36 -11.11 -22.55
CA ASN A 452 -2.95 -10.26 -21.44
C ASN A 452 -1.47 -9.85 -21.57
N ARG A 453 -1.21 -8.55 -21.49
CA ARG A 453 0.13 -7.93 -21.51
C ARG A 453 0.31 -7.03 -20.29
N PHE A 454 -0.07 -7.53 -19.11
CA PHE A 454 0.02 -6.81 -17.84
C PHE A 454 1.37 -6.12 -17.63
N GLN A 455 2.48 -6.78 -17.99
CA GLN A 455 3.82 -6.25 -17.80
C GLN A 455 4.03 -4.87 -18.48
N ASN A 456 3.33 -4.60 -19.59
CA ASN A 456 3.41 -3.34 -20.32
C ASN A 456 2.81 -2.15 -19.56
N GLY A 457 1.97 -2.43 -18.56
CA GLY A 457 1.37 -1.44 -17.66
C GLY A 457 1.91 -1.49 -16.24
N PHE A 458 2.95 -2.29 -15.94
CA PHE A 458 3.44 -2.47 -14.58
C PHE A 458 4.35 -1.30 -14.12
N SER A 459 3.75 -0.12 -13.98
CA SER A 459 4.45 1.14 -13.68
C SER A 459 5.29 1.11 -12.41
N HIS A 460 4.87 0.36 -11.38
CA HIS A 460 5.60 0.27 -10.10
C HIS A 460 7.09 -0.05 -10.28
N ILE A 461 7.42 -0.94 -11.22
CA ILE A 461 8.79 -1.44 -11.41
C ILE A 461 9.47 -0.87 -12.66
N PHE A 462 8.75 -0.22 -13.59
CA PHE A 462 9.33 0.36 -14.81
C PHE A 462 9.31 1.88 -14.84
N SER A 463 8.41 2.53 -14.13
CA SER A 463 8.34 4.00 -14.03
C SER A 463 8.16 4.48 -12.58
N GLY A 464 8.44 3.60 -11.61
CA GLY A 464 8.31 3.84 -10.17
C GLY A 464 9.52 3.27 -9.42
N GLY A 465 9.48 3.37 -8.08
CA GLY A 465 10.60 3.05 -7.20
C GLY A 465 10.74 1.57 -6.80
N TYR A 466 9.93 0.66 -7.34
CA TYR A 466 9.80 -0.72 -6.83
C TYR A 466 10.55 -1.79 -7.66
N ALA A 467 11.45 -1.39 -8.57
CA ALA A 467 12.21 -2.35 -9.37
C ALA A 467 13.08 -3.27 -8.49
N ALA A 468 12.90 -4.58 -8.61
CA ALA A 468 13.46 -5.57 -7.69
C ALA A 468 13.17 -5.25 -6.21
N GLY A 469 11.94 -4.82 -5.96
CA GLY A 469 11.50 -4.26 -4.68
C GLY A 469 10.02 -4.45 -4.42
N TYR A 470 9.21 -4.94 -5.37
CA TYR A 470 7.77 -5.08 -5.19
C TYR A 470 7.39 -6.07 -4.07
N TYR A 471 8.31 -6.94 -3.65
CA TYR A 471 8.14 -7.81 -2.48
C TYR A 471 8.01 -7.04 -1.15
N SER A 472 8.47 -5.78 -1.10
CA SER A 472 8.49 -4.94 0.10
C SER A 472 7.13 -4.84 0.77
N TYR A 473 6.05 -4.76 -0.03
CA TYR A 473 4.68 -4.70 0.48
C TYR A 473 4.34 -5.89 1.38
N LYS A 474 4.57 -7.13 0.91
CA LYS A 474 4.30 -8.32 1.72
C LYS A 474 5.33 -8.51 2.83
N TRP A 475 6.56 -8.07 2.63
CA TRP A 475 7.62 -8.18 3.63
C TRP A 475 7.29 -7.35 4.89
N ALA A 476 6.98 -6.07 4.70
CA ALA A 476 6.56 -5.18 5.78
C ALA A 476 5.24 -5.64 6.41
N GLU A 477 4.32 -6.19 5.61
CA GLU A 477 3.03 -6.65 6.12
C GLU A 477 3.15 -7.86 7.06
N VAL A 478 4.14 -8.75 6.83
CA VAL A 478 4.45 -9.82 7.78
C VAL A 478 4.97 -9.26 9.10
N MET A 479 5.85 -8.26 9.07
CA MET A 479 6.32 -7.59 10.28
C MET A 479 5.15 -6.94 11.04
N SER A 480 4.28 -6.24 10.30
CA SER A 480 3.09 -5.58 10.83
C SER A 480 2.12 -6.56 11.47
N ALA A 481 1.73 -7.62 10.76
CA ALA A 481 0.78 -8.60 11.24
C ALA A 481 1.30 -9.31 12.49
N ASP A 482 2.58 -9.62 12.53
CA ASP A 482 3.21 -10.30 13.67
C ASP A 482 3.31 -9.41 14.91
N ALA A 483 3.73 -8.15 14.74
CA ALA A 483 3.66 -7.18 15.83
C ALA A 483 2.22 -7.00 16.31
N PHE A 484 1.27 -6.82 15.39
CA PHE A 484 -0.14 -6.65 15.72
C PHE A 484 -0.69 -7.82 16.55
N PHE A 485 -0.43 -9.07 16.15
CA PHE A 485 -0.90 -10.21 16.93
C PHE A 485 -0.18 -10.38 18.26
N ALA A 486 1.07 -9.94 18.40
CA ALA A 486 1.70 -9.87 19.72
C ALA A 486 0.91 -8.95 20.67
N PHE A 487 0.44 -7.80 20.19
CA PHE A 487 -0.45 -6.91 20.95
C PHE A 487 -1.82 -7.53 21.20
N VAL A 488 -2.46 -8.14 20.19
CA VAL A 488 -3.78 -8.77 20.38
C VAL A 488 -3.71 -9.92 21.39
N ASP A 489 -2.70 -10.77 21.30
CA ASP A 489 -2.58 -12.00 22.11
C ASP A 489 -2.15 -11.69 23.56
N LYS A 490 -1.30 -10.67 23.79
CA LYS A 490 -0.91 -10.22 25.15
C LYS A 490 -1.94 -9.27 25.78
N GLY A 491 -2.64 -8.52 24.95
CA GLY A 491 -3.54 -7.43 25.32
C GLY A 491 -3.10 -6.11 24.67
N VAL A 492 -4.00 -5.46 23.94
CA VAL A 492 -3.70 -4.30 23.08
C VAL A 492 -2.99 -3.15 23.82
N PHE A 493 -3.19 -3.02 25.13
CA PHE A 493 -2.60 -1.96 25.95
C PHE A 493 -1.58 -2.51 26.98
N ASP A 494 -0.95 -3.65 26.68
CA ASP A 494 0.13 -4.18 27.50
C ASP A 494 1.30 -3.19 27.58
N SER A 495 1.58 -2.69 28.79
CA SER A 495 2.53 -1.59 28.96
C SER A 495 3.94 -1.93 28.51
N GLU A 496 4.41 -3.16 28.77
CA GLU A 496 5.76 -3.57 28.37
C GLU A 496 5.91 -3.61 26.85
N LEU A 497 4.90 -4.16 26.15
CA LEU A 497 4.92 -4.26 24.70
C LEU A 497 4.74 -2.89 24.04
N CYS A 498 3.87 -2.05 24.59
CA CYS A 498 3.71 -0.65 24.19
C CYS A 498 5.02 0.12 24.29
N ASP A 499 5.70 0.04 25.45
CA ASP A 499 6.97 0.73 25.67
C ASP A 499 8.09 0.16 24.79
N ALA A 500 8.16 -1.16 24.62
CA ALA A 500 9.12 -1.80 23.73
C ALA A 500 8.93 -1.35 22.27
N TYR A 501 7.70 -1.32 21.76
CA TYR A 501 7.42 -0.85 20.41
C TYR A 501 7.77 0.64 20.27
N PHE A 502 7.39 1.47 21.24
CA PHE A 502 7.70 2.89 21.21
C PHE A 502 9.20 3.13 21.20
N THR A 503 9.96 2.46 22.07
CA THR A 503 11.39 2.68 22.23
C THR A 503 12.24 2.04 21.13
N GLU A 504 11.90 0.85 20.65
CA GLU A 504 12.72 0.16 19.65
C GLU A 504 12.32 0.52 18.21
N ILE A 505 11.05 0.85 17.95
CA ILE A 505 10.57 1.18 16.60
C ILE A 505 10.43 2.69 16.44
N LEU A 506 9.53 3.33 17.18
CA LEU A 506 9.17 4.73 16.95
C LEU A 506 10.28 5.73 17.31
N GLU A 507 11.04 5.48 18.38
CA GLU A 507 12.12 6.37 18.82
C GLU A 507 13.41 6.22 17.98
N LYS A 508 13.59 5.09 17.28
CA LYS A 508 14.85 4.74 16.61
C LYS A 508 14.88 5.07 15.13
N GLY A 509 13.74 5.07 14.44
CA GLY A 509 13.71 5.36 13.01
C GLY A 509 14.71 4.52 12.20
N GLY A 510 15.36 5.15 11.22
CA GLY A 510 16.40 4.52 10.40
C GLY A 510 17.80 4.42 11.04
N SER A 511 17.95 4.68 12.35
CA SER A 511 19.27 4.72 13.00
C SER A 511 19.94 3.34 13.14
N GLU A 512 19.18 2.27 12.99
CA GLU A 512 19.65 0.88 13.01
C GLU A 512 18.81 0.05 12.02
N ASN A 513 19.29 -1.14 11.67
CA ASN A 513 18.57 -2.02 10.75
C ASN A 513 17.20 -2.44 11.32
N ALA A 514 16.13 -2.28 10.52
CA ALA A 514 14.77 -2.52 11.00
C ALA A 514 14.51 -3.94 11.53
N MET A 515 15.17 -4.97 10.99
CA MET A 515 15.05 -6.34 11.51
C MET A 515 15.74 -6.51 12.87
N VAL A 516 16.84 -5.79 13.11
CA VAL A 516 17.49 -5.76 14.43
C VAL A 516 16.57 -5.09 15.45
N LEU A 517 15.96 -3.96 15.08
CA LEU A 517 15.00 -3.26 15.93
C LEU A 517 13.77 -4.13 16.23
N PHE A 518 13.22 -4.81 15.21
CA PHE A 518 12.12 -5.75 15.38
C PHE A 518 12.46 -6.88 16.35
N LYS A 519 13.66 -7.48 16.23
CA LYS A 519 14.13 -8.52 17.16
C LYS A 519 14.29 -8.04 18.58
N ARG A 520 14.70 -6.79 18.80
CA ARG A 520 14.78 -6.21 20.15
C ARG A 520 13.40 -5.95 20.73
N PHE A 521 12.49 -5.48 19.90
CA PHE A 521 11.08 -5.26 20.25
C PHE A 521 10.39 -6.58 20.65
N LEU A 522 10.43 -7.59 19.78
CA LEU A 522 9.61 -8.80 19.93
C LEU A 522 10.37 -10.04 20.42
N GLY A 523 11.70 -9.97 20.47
CA GLY A 523 12.58 -11.07 20.90
C GLY A 523 12.82 -12.16 19.86
N ARG A 524 12.25 -12.05 18.66
CA ARG A 524 12.33 -13.05 17.58
C ARG A 524 12.18 -12.44 16.19
N ASP A 525 12.46 -13.23 15.15
CA ASP A 525 12.13 -12.91 13.76
C ASP A 525 10.60 -12.86 13.54
N PRO A 526 10.11 -12.09 12.55
CA PRO A 526 8.69 -12.07 12.17
C PRO A 526 8.18 -13.43 11.70
N GLU A 527 6.96 -13.80 12.10
CA GLU A 527 6.33 -15.05 11.71
C GLU A 527 5.31 -14.87 10.57
N VAL A 528 5.53 -15.59 9.46
CA VAL A 528 4.62 -15.58 8.29
C VAL A 528 3.19 -16.02 8.64
N GLY A 529 3.04 -16.90 9.66
CA GLY A 529 1.73 -17.37 10.12
C GLY A 529 0.83 -16.24 10.61
N SER A 530 1.40 -15.17 11.17
CA SER A 530 0.66 -13.99 11.64
C SER A 530 -0.04 -13.28 10.50
N LEU A 531 0.58 -13.19 9.32
CA LEU A 531 -0.07 -12.62 8.14
C LEU A 531 -1.28 -13.46 7.69
N LEU A 532 -1.15 -14.78 7.67
CA LEU A 532 -2.26 -15.67 7.32
C LEU A 532 -3.42 -15.53 8.33
N LYS A 533 -3.09 -15.46 9.63
CA LYS A 533 -4.07 -15.20 10.71
C LYS A 533 -4.78 -13.87 10.50
N LEU A 534 -4.07 -12.82 10.05
CA LEU A 534 -4.63 -11.49 9.81
C LEU A 534 -5.74 -11.52 8.77
N TYR A 535 -5.49 -12.24 7.69
CA TYR A 535 -6.44 -12.47 6.60
C TYR A 535 -7.49 -13.55 6.91
N GLY A 536 -7.53 -14.08 8.14
CA GLY A 536 -8.47 -15.13 8.54
C GLY A 536 -8.23 -16.48 7.86
N LEU A 537 -7.04 -16.67 7.29
CA LEU A 537 -6.65 -17.86 6.55
C LEU A 537 -6.22 -18.94 7.54
N LYS A 538 -7.03 -19.98 7.67
CA LYS A 538 -6.70 -21.16 8.49
C LYS A 538 -5.89 -22.14 7.65
N GLU A 539 -4.66 -22.39 8.07
CA GLU A 539 -3.86 -23.49 7.53
C GLU A 539 -4.63 -24.81 7.77
N SER A 540 -4.64 -25.68 6.77
CA SER A 540 -5.20 -27.02 6.95
C SER A 540 -4.15 -27.84 7.70
N ASN A 541 -4.50 -28.35 8.89
CA ASN A 541 -3.67 -29.27 9.66
C ASN A 541 -3.28 -30.51 8.85
#